data_AF-A4TBL6-F1
#
_entry.id   AF-A4TBL6-F1
#
_cell.length_a   1.000
_cell.length_b   1.000
_cell.length_c   1.000
_cell.angle_alpha   90.00
_cell.angle_beta   90.00
_cell.angle_gamma   90.00
#
_symmetry.space_group_name_H-M   'P 1'
#
loop_
_entity.id
_entity.type
_entity.pdbx_description
1 polymer ?
#
loop_
_entity_poly.entity_id
_entity_poly.type
_entity_poly.pdbx_seq_one_letter_code
_entity_poly.pdbx_strand_id
1 'polypeptide(L)'
;MRQPTPELAAARCSIDDCSRPAYARGMCCAHYKRHLKARPAGTAQPRQARPATDPTKTTHTTPAELLAALAAAVPPLHGSRCRGRADLFDATIDGQRGHHDDTLTARAAALAICGTCPALQPCRAWFDRLDPAQRPLGVIAGQLVTASA
;
A
#
# COMPACT_ATOMS: atom_id res chain seq x y z
N MET A 1 -26.96 18.07 -12.80
CA MET A 1 -25.80 19.00 -12.76
C MET A 1 -25.37 19.15 -11.31
N ARG A 2 -24.15 18.77 -10.94
CA ARG A 2 -23.70 18.73 -9.53
C ARG A 2 -22.92 20.01 -9.24
N GLN A 3 -23.39 20.83 -8.30
CA GLN A 3 -22.70 22.03 -7.86
C GLN A 3 -21.58 21.65 -6.86
N PRO A 4 -20.38 22.26 -6.94
CA PRO A 4 -19.30 22.05 -5.98
C PRO A 4 -19.54 22.87 -4.69
N THR A 5 -19.15 22.30 -3.54
CA THR A 5 -19.29 22.89 -2.20
C THR A 5 -18.33 24.08 -1.96
N PRO A 6 -18.65 24.99 -1.00
CA PRO A 6 -18.12 26.35 -0.96
C PRO A 6 -16.75 26.52 -0.29
N GLU A 7 -16.09 25.43 0.13
CA GLU A 7 -14.92 25.50 1.02
C GLU A 7 -13.63 24.99 0.34
N LEU A 8 -13.44 25.37 -0.91
CA LEU A 8 -12.10 25.45 -1.51
C LEU A 8 -12.11 26.74 -2.31
N ALA A 9 -11.57 27.81 -1.72
CA ALA A 9 -11.37 29.08 -2.40
C ALA A 9 -10.56 28.79 -3.67
N ALA A 10 -11.29 28.73 -4.77
CA ALA A 10 -10.84 28.27 -6.06
C ALA A 10 -9.67 29.13 -6.51
N ALA A 11 -8.47 28.56 -6.56
CA ALA A 11 -7.38 29.17 -7.32
C ALA A 11 -7.97 29.58 -8.67
N ARG A 12 -7.89 30.86 -9.03
CA ARG A 12 -8.42 31.32 -10.32
C ARG A 12 -7.52 30.75 -11.40
N CYS A 13 -8.07 30.63 -12.60
CA CYS A 13 -7.27 30.22 -13.74
C CYS A 13 -6.03 31.10 -13.85
N SER A 14 -4.86 30.49 -13.99
CA SER A 14 -3.56 31.18 -14.11
C SER A 14 -3.35 31.85 -15.47
N ILE A 15 -4.39 31.98 -16.29
CA ILE A 15 -4.33 32.65 -17.59
C ILE A 15 -4.88 34.05 -17.37
N ASP A 16 -4.09 35.06 -17.73
CA ASP A 16 -4.49 36.46 -17.64
C ASP A 16 -5.83 36.68 -18.37
N ASP A 17 -6.71 37.49 -17.77
CA ASP A 17 -8.09 37.71 -18.22
C ASP A 17 -9.05 36.50 -18.10
N CYS A 18 -8.71 35.48 -17.30
CA CYS A 18 -9.60 34.34 -17.02
C CYS A 18 -10.04 34.25 -15.55
N SER A 19 -11.25 34.74 -15.28
CA SER A 19 -11.86 34.75 -13.94
C SER A 19 -12.41 33.39 -13.46
N ARG A 20 -12.34 32.34 -14.27
CA ARG A 20 -12.97 31.04 -14.00
C ARG A 20 -12.20 30.26 -12.92
N PRO A 21 -12.88 29.42 -12.13
CA PRO A 21 -12.21 28.58 -11.13
C PRO A 21 -11.25 27.59 -11.81
N ALA A 22 -10.07 27.40 -11.23
CA ALA A 22 -9.14 26.37 -11.65
C ALA A 22 -9.72 24.99 -11.37
N TYR A 23 -9.55 24.12 -12.35
CA TYR A 23 -9.98 22.73 -12.31
C TYR A 23 -8.79 21.80 -12.07
N ALA A 24 -7.67 22.02 -12.78
CA ALA A 24 -6.45 21.23 -12.65
C ALA A 24 -5.22 22.05 -13.09
N ARG A 25 -4.08 21.85 -12.42
CA ARG A 25 -2.81 22.56 -12.71
C ARG A 25 -2.96 24.10 -12.72
N GLY A 26 -3.81 24.66 -11.87
CA GLY A 26 -4.07 26.10 -11.84
C GLY A 26 -4.86 26.64 -13.04
N MET A 27 -5.36 25.80 -13.94
CA MET A 27 -6.13 26.23 -15.13
C MET A 27 -7.60 25.82 -15.02
N CYS A 28 -8.51 26.62 -15.59
CA CYS A 28 -9.90 26.22 -15.75
C CYS A 28 -10.03 25.04 -16.72
N CYS A 29 -11.16 24.32 -16.69
CA CYS A 29 -11.41 23.15 -17.56
C CYS A 29 -11.12 23.42 -19.04
N ALA A 30 -11.46 24.61 -19.55
CA ALA A 30 -11.28 24.98 -20.95
C ALA A 30 -9.80 25.16 -21.30
N HIS A 31 -9.05 25.92 -20.49
CA HIS A 31 -7.62 26.14 -20.68
C HIS A 31 -6.80 24.86 -20.45
N TYR A 32 -7.17 24.03 -19.47
CA TYR A 32 -6.52 22.74 -19.24
C TYR A 32 -6.65 21.79 -20.47
N LYS A 33 -7.85 21.70 -21.06
CA LYS A 33 -8.07 20.88 -22.27
C LYS A 33 -7.31 21.42 -23.48
N ARG A 34 -7.28 22.74 -23.67
CA ARG A 34 -6.52 23.37 -24.76
C ARG A 34 -5.02 23.14 -24.58
N HIS A 35 -4.51 23.28 -23.36
CA HIS A 35 -3.12 22.97 -23.02
C HIS A 35 -2.79 21.51 -23.34
N LEU A 36 -3.63 20.54 -22.94
CA LEU A 36 -3.41 19.12 -23.29
C LEU A 36 -3.36 18.87 -24.81
N LYS A 37 -4.17 19.57 -25.59
CA LYS A 37 -4.20 19.44 -27.06
C LYS A 37 -3.00 20.13 -27.75
N ALA A 38 -2.49 21.21 -27.16
CA ALA A 38 -1.35 21.98 -27.67
C ALA A 38 0.01 21.46 -27.17
N ARG A 39 0.02 20.47 -26.26
CA ARG A 39 1.26 19.81 -25.87
C ARG A 39 1.82 19.10 -27.11
N PRO A 40 3.08 19.39 -27.51
CA PRO A 40 3.72 18.57 -28.52
C PRO A 40 3.69 17.12 -28.05
N ALA A 41 3.39 16.19 -28.96
CA ALA A 41 3.49 14.76 -28.69
C ALA A 41 4.85 14.52 -28.06
N GLY A 42 4.87 14.04 -26.82
CA GLY A 42 5.98 14.25 -25.90
C GLY A 42 7.33 13.92 -26.52
N THR A 43 8.22 14.91 -26.60
CA THR A 43 9.64 14.61 -26.57
C THR A 43 9.89 14.05 -25.16
N ALA A 44 10.01 12.73 -25.07
CA ALA A 44 10.56 12.11 -23.87
C ALA A 44 11.88 12.83 -23.59
N GLN A 45 11.92 13.61 -22.51
CA GLN A 45 13.18 14.15 -22.03
C GLN A 45 14.13 12.95 -21.87
N PRO A 46 15.34 12.96 -22.43
CA PRO A 46 16.29 11.91 -22.15
C PRO A 46 16.45 11.84 -20.63
N ARG A 47 16.22 10.65 -20.05
CA ARG A 47 16.59 10.37 -18.66
C ARG A 47 18.04 10.80 -18.54
N GLN A 48 18.30 11.81 -17.73
CA GLN A 48 19.67 12.20 -17.41
C GLN A 48 20.42 10.93 -16.97
N ALA A 49 21.59 10.70 -17.56
CA ALA A 49 22.41 9.56 -17.21
C ALA A 49 22.71 9.65 -15.72
N ARG A 50 22.35 8.60 -14.98
CA ARG A 50 22.67 8.48 -13.56
C ARG A 50 24.20 8.60 -13.44
N PRO A 51 24.75 9.43 -12.53
CA PRO A 51 26.20 9.52 -12.35
C PRO A 51 26.75 8.10 -12.13
N ALA A 52 27.86 7.78 -12.82
CA ALA A 52 28.54 6.51 -12.68
C ALA A 52 28.93 6.34 -11.21
N THR A 53 28.26 5.42 -10.52
CA THR A 53 28.63 5.00 -9.18
C THR A 53 29.86 4.12 -9.33
N ASP A 54 30.86 4.34 -8.46
CA ASP A 54 32.09 3.56 -8.40
C ASP A 54 31.76 2.05 -8.27
N PRO A 55 32.12 1.21 -9.27
CA PRO A 55 31.76 -0.21 -9.26
C PRO A 55 32.41 -0.97 -8.10
N THR A 56 33.45 -0.42 -7.47
CA THR A 56 34.13 -1.04 -6.33
C THR A 56 33.37 -0.84 -5.01
N LYS A 57 32.33 0.01 -4.98
CA LYS A 57 31.52 0.28 -3.78
C LYS A 57 30.05 -0.12 -3.95
N THR A 58 29.79 -1.29 -4.53
CA THR A 58 28.45 -1.87 -4.54
C THR A 58 28.52 -3.26 -3.93
N THR A 59 28.22 -3.37 -2.64
CA THR A 59 27.96 -4.65 -1.98
C THR A 59 26.66 -5.20 -2.57
N HIS A 60 26.78 -6.02 -3.61
CA HIS A 60 25.65 -6.72 -4.18
C HIS A 60 25.33 -7.92 -3.30
N THR A 61 24.21 -7.87 -2.58
CA THR A 61 23.66 -9.05 -1.93
C THR A 61 23.34 -10.07 -3.00
N THR A 62 23.98 -11.23 -2.93
CA THR A 62 23.67 -12.33 -3.84
C THR A 62 22.24 -12.84 -3.58
N PRO A 63 21.55 -13.43 -4.57
CA PRO A 63 20.26 -14.05 -4.33
C PRO A 63 20.29 -15.09 -3.20
N ALA A 64 21.40 -15.82 -3.05
CA ALA A 64 21.58 -16.79 -1.97
C ALA A 64 21.63 -16.13 -0.59
N GLU A 65 22.41 -15.06 -0.42
CA GLU A 65 22.48 -14.32 0.84
C GLU A 65 21.13 -13.67 1.19
N LEU A 66 20.43 -13.13 0.20
CA LEU A 66 19.09 -12.57 0.39
C LEU A 66 18.10 -13.65 0.85
N LEU A 67 18.08 -14.80 0.18
CA LEU A 67 17.19 -15.91 0.54
C LEU A 67 17.50 -16.46 1.93
N ALA A 68 18.78 -16.57 2.28
CA ALA A 68 19.20 -16.99 3.63
C ALA A 68 18.74 -16.00 4.71
N ALA A 69 18.88 -14.69 4.46
CA ALA A 69 18.41 -13.66 5.39
C ALA A 69 16.88 -13.70 5.59
N LEU A 70 16.12 -13.88 4.51
CA LEU A 70 14.65 -14.03 4.58
C LEU A 70 14.23 -15.30 5.34
N ALA A 71 14.91 -16.42 5.10
CA ALA A 71 14.65 -17.68 5.81
C ALA A 71 14.98 -17.58 7.30
N ALA A 72 16.02 -16.84 7.69
CA ALA A 72 16.37 -16.61 9.09
C ALA A 72 15.39 -15.67 9.81
N ALA A 73 14.76 -14.73 9.07
CA ALA A 73 13.84 -13.75 9.63
C ALA A 73 12.44 -14.32 9.97
N VAL A 74 12.02 -15.40 9.33
CA VAL A 74 10.68 -16.00 9.51
C VAL A 74 10.82 -17.39 10.11
N PRO A 75 10.22 -17.68 11.30
CA PRO A 75 10.28 -19.02 11.85
C PRO A 75 9.54 -20.00 10.94
N PRO A 76 9.98 -21.26 10.85
CA PRO A 76 9.26 -22.24 10.08
C PRO A 76 7.97 -22.65 10.85
N LEU A 77 6.83 -22.12 10.39
CA LEU A 77 5.50 -22.38 10.95
C LEU A 77 4.90 -23.67 10.39
N HIS A 78 5.52 -24.81 10.72
CA HIS A 78 5.06 -26.13 10.28
C HIS A 78 3.62 -26.40 10.75
N GLY A 79 2.77 -26.88 9.84
CA GLY A 79 1.36 -27.18 10.15
C GLY A 79 0.48 -25.94 10.38
N SER A 80 0.91 -24.76 9.92
CA SER A 80 0.11 -23.54 10.00
C SER A 80 -1.24 -23.70 9.30
N ARG A 81 -2.34 -23.47 10.03
CA ARG A 81 -3.71 -23.65 9.53
C ARG A 81 -4.17 -22.52 8.60
N CYS A 82 -3.46 -21.39 8.59
CA CYS A 82 -3.70 -20.30 7.64
C CYS A 82 -3.21 -20.63 6.23
N ARG A 83 -2.29 -21.60 6.07
CA ARG A 83 -1.75 -21.98 4.76
C ARG A 83 -2.87 -22.45 3.83
N GLY A 84 -2.96 -21.87 2.64
CA GLY A 84 -4.01 -22.16 1.65
C GLY A 84 -5.32 -21.42 1.86
N ARG A 85 -5.39 -20.44 2.79
CA ARG A 85 -6.60 -19.66 3.10
C ARG A 85 -6.37 -18.14 3.00
N ALA A 86 -5.46 -17.69 2.13
CA ALA A 86 -5.05 -16.30 2.05
C ALA A 86 -6.23 -15.33 1.92
N ASP A 87 -7.19 -15.63 1.04
CA ASP A 87 -8.38 -14.79 0.83
C ASP A 87 -9.19 -14.53 2.11
N LEU A 88 -9.33 -15.54 2.97
CA LEU A 88 -10.03 -15.39 4.26
C LEU A 88 -9.28 -14.43 5.19
N PHE A 89 -7.95 -14.52 5.22
CA PHE A 89 -7.12 -13.68 6.07
C PHE A 89 -7.00 -12.26 5.51
N ASP A 90 -6.91 -12.09 4.19
CA ASP A 90 -6.90 -10.78 3.52
C ASP A 90 -8.24 -10.04 3.74
N ALA A 91 -9.37 -10.77 3.75
CA ALA A 91 -10.69 -10.20 4.06
C ALA A 91 -10.82 -9.65 5.49
N THR A 92 -9.87 -9.94 6.40
CA THR A 92 -9.88 -9.41 7.78
C THR A 92 -9.33 -7.99 7.91
N ILE A 93 -8.69 -7.47 6.86
CA ILE A 93 -8.10 -6.14 6.81
C ILE A 93 -9.18 -5.12 6.44
N ASP A 94 -9.40 -4.11 7.28
CA ASP A 94 -10.37 -3.04 6.99
C ASP A 94 -9.95 -2.25 5.74
N GLY A 95 -10.92 -1.88 4.91
CA GLY A 95 -10.70 -0.99 3.75
C GLY A 95 -10.35 -1.70 2.44
N GLN A 96 -10.31 -3.04 2.39
CA GLN A 96 -10.50 -3.74 1.12
C GLN A 96 -11.91 -3.44 0.59
N ARG A 97 -12.08 -3.30 -0.73
CA ARG A 97 -13.36 -2.95 -1.40
C ARG A 97 -14.40 -4.08 -1.27
N GLY A 98 -14.84 -4.40 -0.06
CA GLY A 98 -15.87 -5.38 0.30
C GLY A 98 -16.85 -4.82 1.34
N HIS A 99 -17.94 -5.55 1.63
CA HIS A 99 -18.93 -5.14 2.62
C HIS A 99 -18.37 -5.30 4.05
N HIS A 100 -18.64 -4.35 4.95
CA HIS A 100 -18.12 -4.36 6.32
C HIS A 100 -18.54 -5.62 7.12
N ASP A 101 -19.75 -6.13 6.89
CA ASP A 101 -20.23 -7.36 7.52
C ASP A 101 -19.41 -8.60 7.12
N ASP A 102 -18.86 -8.61 5.90
CA ASP A 102 -17.98 -9.69 5.43
C ASP A 102 -16.65 -9.68 6.20
N THR A 103 -16.12 -8.50 6.52
CA THR A 103 -14.88 -8.35 7.30
C THR A 103 -15.04 -8.85 8.73
N LEU A 104 -16.16 -8.55 9.40
CA LEU A 104 -16.42 -9.05 10.76
C LEU A 104 -16.54 -10.57 10.79
N THR A 105 -17.23 -11.14 9.80
CA THR A 105 -17.37 -12.59 9.64
C THR A 105 -16.02 -13.25 9.39
N ALA A 106 -15.20 -12.68 8.50
CA ALA A 106 -13.85 -13.15 8.21
C ALA A 106 -12.96 -13.12 9.46
N ARG A 107 -13.03 -12.05 10.26
CA ARG A 107 -12.26 -11.92 11.52
C ARG A 107 -12.61 -13.03 12.51
N ALA A 108 -13.89 -13.28 12.72
CA ALA A 108 -14.36 -14.34 13.62
C ALA A 108 -13.84 -15.72 13.17
N ALA A 109 -13.97 -16.03 11.88
CA ALA A 109 -13.49 -17.29 11.31
C ALA A 109 -11.96 -17.43 11.41
N ALA A 110 -11.20 -16.37 11.09
CA ALA A 110 -9.75 -16.38 11.19
C ALA A 110 -9.26 -16.57 12.63
N LEU A 111 -9.89 -15.93 13.61
CA LEU A 111 -9.55 -16.09 15.04
C LEU A 111 -9.79 -17.53 15.51
N ALA A 112 -10.90 -18.17 15.11
CA ALA A 112 -11.18 -19.56 15.41
C ALA A 112 -10.12 -20.52 14.81
N ILE A 113 -9.67 -20.25 13.60
CA ILE A 113 -8.59 -21.01 12.94
C ILE A 113 -7.28 -20.84 13.69
N CYS A 114 -6.91 -19.60 14.05
CA CYS A 114 -5.69 -19.33 14.81
C CYS A 114 -5.71 -20.01 16.18
N GLY A 115 -6.82 -19.93 16.91
CA GLY A 115 -6.96 -20.49 18.26
C GLY A 115 -6.79 -22.02 18.33
N THR A 116 -6.94 -22.71 17.19
CA THR A 116 -6.77 -24.16 17.08
C THR A 116 -5.52 -24.57 16.31
N CYS A 117 -4.64 -23.61 15.97
CA CYS A 117 -3.46 -23.85 15.16
C CYS A 117 -2.29 -24.44 15.97
N PRO A 118 -1.67 -25.55 15.53
CA PRO A 118 -0.50 -26.12 16.22
C PRO A 118 0.73 -25.18 16.20
N ALA A 119 0.81 -24.29 15.22
CA ALA A 119 1.88 -23.30 15.08
C ALA A 119 1.58 -21.96 15.78
N LEU A 120 0.54 -21.87 16.64
CA LEU A 120 0.13 -20.60 17.24
C LEU A 120 1.25 -19.98 18.11
N GLN A 121 1.88 -20.77 18.97
CA GLN A 121 2.96 -20.30 19.85
C GLN A 121 4.18 -19.75 19.08
N PRO A 122 4.78 -20.46 18.10
CA PRO A 122 5.87 -19.91 17.32
C PRO A 122 5.44 -18.72 16.45
N CYS A 123 4.19 -18.69 15.97
CA CYS A 123 3.64 -17.53 15.24
C CYS A 123 3.59 -16.30 16.14
N ARG A 124 3.15 -16.45 17.39
CA ARG A 124 3.08 -15.37 18.38
C ARG A 124 4.47 -14.85 18.76
N ALA A 125 5.41 -15.75 19.06
CA ALA A 125 6.78 -15.38 19.40
C ALA A 125 7.51 -14.62 18.28
N TRP A 126 7.19 -14.89 17.01
CA TRP A 126 7.69 -14.09 15.91
C TRP A 126 7.00 -12.74 15.79
N PHE A 127 5.67 -12.73 15.85
CA PHE A 127 4.89 -11.49 15.75
C PHE A 127 5.27 -10.48 16.84
N ASP A 128 5.46 -10.94 18.08
CA ASP A 128 5.81 -10.09 19.22
C ASP A 128 7.21 -9.44 19.08
N ARG A 129 8.11 -10.05 18.29
CA ARG A 129 9.45 -9.51 18.00
C ARG A 129 9.46 -8.47 16.87
N LEU A 130 8.37 -8.34 16.11
CA LEU A 130 8.28 -7.35 15.05
C LEU A 130 8.15 -5.94 15.62
N ASP A 131 8.89 -5.01 15.01
CA ASP A 131 8.67 -3.58 15.19
C ASP A 131 7.19 -3.25 14.90
N PRO A 132 6.51 -2.42 15.72
CA PRO A 132 5.11 -2.08 15.52
C PRO A 132 4.77 -1.61 14.10
N ALA A 133 5.65 -0.85 13.44
CA ALA A 133 5.44 -0.35 12.09
C ALA A 133 5.53 -1.45 11.02
N GLN A 134 6.11 -2.62 11.36
CA GLN A 134 6.25 -3.77 10.47
C GLN A 134 5.21 -4.86 10.71
N ARG A 135 4.30 -4.67 11.68
CA ARG A 135 3.30 -5.69 12.02
C ARG A 135 2.23 -5.80 10.93
N PRO A 136 1.93 -7.02 10.44
CA PRO A 136 0.86 -7.22 9.47
C PRO A 136 -0.51 -6.80 10.04
N LEU A 137 -1.35 -6.25 9.18
CA LEU A 137 -2.74 -5.92 9.48
C LEU A 137 -3.63 -7.17 9.40
N GLY A 138 -4.83 -7.09 9.98
CA GLY A 138 -5.80 -8.17 9.99
C GLY A 138 -5.59 -9.16 11.13
N VAL A 139 -6.10 -10.39 10.98
CA VAL A 139 -5.94 -11.44 11.99
C VAL A 139 -4.63 -12.18 11.80
N ILE A 140 -3.75 -12.11 12.79
CA ILE A 140 -2.46 -12.81 12.80
C ILE A 140 -2.08 -13.19 14.24
N ALA A 141 -1.39 -14.32 14.43
CA ALA A 141 -0.98 -14.81 15.75
C ALA A 141 -2.13 -14.89 16.79
N GLY A 142 -3.37 -15.10 16.33
CA GLY A 142 -4.57 -15.11 17.18
C GLY A 142 -4.99 -13.73 17.69
N GLN A 143 -4.57 -12.65 17.03
CA GLN A 143 -4.90 -11.26 17.37
C GLN A 143 -5.44 -10.54 16.14
N LEU A 144 -6.33 -9.58 16.36
CA LEU A 144 -6.73 -8.62 15.33
C LEU A 144 -5.82 -7.38 15.41
N VAL A 145 -5.26 -6.97 14.27
CA VAL A 145 -4.42 -5.79 14.11
C VAL A 145 -5.10 -4.81 13.13
N THR A 146 -5.61 -3.69 13.62
CA THR A 146 -6.42 -2.73 12.83
C THR A 146 -5.72 -1.39 12.56
N ALA A 147 -4.42 -1.44 12.28
CA ALA A 147 -3.46 -0.31 12.24
C ALA A 147 -2.96 0.11 13.63
N SER A 148 -1.64 0.32 13.70
CA SER A 148 -0.96 0.90 14.86
C SER A 148 -0.97 2.42 14.71
N ALA A 149 -1.33 3.13 15.79
CA ALA A 149 -1.06 4.55 15.94
C ALA A 149 0.45 4.86 15.85
#